data_AF-A0A2I0QGU5-F1
#
_entry.id   AF-A0A2I0QGU5-F1
#
_cell.length_a   1.000
_cell.length_b   1.000
_cell.length_c   1.000
_cell.angle_alpha   90.00
_cell.angle_beta   90.00
_cell.angle_gamma   90.00
#
_symmetry.space_group_name_H-M   'P 1'
#
loop_
_entity.id
_entity.type
_entity.pdbx_description
1 polymer ?
#
loop_
_entity_poly.entity_id
_entity_poly.type
_entity_poly.pdbx_seq_one_letter_code
_entity_poly.pdbx_strand_id
1 'polypeptide(L)'
;MDMVKTKPKVWVPDSNIIVYWIMGRHILRWLIVDYYKFSEELVSTYLKRYEDSINFVDEILKQEKDSNKFYMVDLTLNEVFSGIKDEIKSVMLFEKGYPLSRWSDRRLIGELKLDEEFIIKIRDFIAHAFHELMKKIEILPVPYEDKGYFDVYASLTLKNIAMQTQDAILLTTAILEKADYFVTKDDYSVGRYKGVIKDKYDLEIICPEHGLNVLKRKVK
;
A
#
# COMPACT_ATOMS: atom_id res chain seq x y z
N MET A 1 21.58 29.71 17.97
CA MET A 1 21.86 28.48 17.21
C MET A 1 20.52 28.08 16.62
N ASP A 2 20.21 28.65 15.47
CA ASP A 2 18.89 28.53 14.86
C ASP A 2 18.72 27.10 14.35
N MET A 3 17.78 26.37 14.95
CA MET A 3 17.31 25.13 14.37
C MET A 3 16.65 25.48 13.04
N VAL A 4 17.35 25.22 11.95
CA VAL A 4 16.77 25.24 10.60
C VAL A 4 15.61 24.25 10.65
N LYS A 5 14.37 24.76 10.80
CA LYS A 5 13.16 23.94 10.73
C LYS A 5 13.13 23.34 9.33
N THR A 6 13.60 22.11 9.20
CA THR A 6 13.53 21.37 7.93
C THR A 6 12.07 21.27 7.56
N LYS A 7 11.72 21.68 6.34
CA LYS A 7 10.36 21.59 5.81
C LYS A 7 9.79 20.17 6.04
N PRO A 8 8.51 20.03 6.44
CA PRO A 8 7.86 18.73 6.54
C PRO A 8 7.98 17.98 5.22
N LYS A 9 8.38 16.72 5.28
CA LYS A 9 8.48 15.85 4.10
C LYS A 9 7.10 15.33 3.72
N VAL A 10 6.87 15.16 2.44
CA VAL A 10 5.62 14.65 1.87
C VAL A 10 5.80 13.20 1.44
N TRP A 11 4.92 12.34 1.91
CA TRP A 11 5.01 10.90 1.77
C TRP A 11 3.74 10.34 1.13
N VAL A 12 3.90 9.45 0.15
CA VAL A 12 2.81 8.74 -0.51
C VAL A 12 3.06 7.23 -0.43
N PRO A 13 2.54 6.53 0.60
CA PRO A 13 2.48 5.08 0.61
C PRO A 13 1.57 4.54 -0.50
N ASP A 14 2.05 3.51 -1.17
CA ASP A 14 1.34 2.73 -2.16
C ASP A 14 0.29 1.80 -1.52
N SER A 15 -0.67 1.32 -2.32
CA SER A 15 -1.77 0.46 -1.86
C SER A 15 -1.27 -0.84 -1.27
N ASN A 16 -0.23 -1.45 -1.84
CA ASN A 16 0.34 -2.71 -1.34
C ASN A 16 0.84 -2.59 0.13
N ILE A 17 1.32 -1.41 0.53
CA ILE A 17 1.75 -1.14 1.91
C ILE A 17 0.53 -1.11 2.84
N ILE A 18 -0.51 -0.42 2.41
CA ILE A 18 -1.76 -0.28 3.17
C ILE A 18 -2.48 -1.63 3.30
N VAL A 19 -2.54 -2.42 2.22
CA VAL A 19 -3.11 -3.78 2.23
C VAL A 19 -2.43 -4.65 3.28
N TYR A 20 -1.10 -4.66 3.31
CA TYR A 20 -0.36 -5.51 4.28
C TYR A 20 -0.53 -5.03 5.71
N TRP A 21 -0.62 -3.72 5.95
CA TRP A 21 -0.93 -3.21 7.29
C TRP A 21 -2.34 -3.61 7.72
N ILE A 22 -3.37 -3.42 6.87
CA ILE A 22 -4.76 -3.79 7.19
C ILE A 22 -4.87 -5.30 7.42
N MET A 23 -4.30 -6.10 6.52
CA MET A 23 -4.28 -7.55 6.64
C MET A 23 -3.61 -7.96 7.95
N GLY A 24 -2.39 -7.50 8.21
CA GLY A 24 -1.61 -7.90 9.37
C GLY A 24 -2.20 -7.45 10.71
N ARG A 25 -2.75 -6.23 10.79
CA ARG A 25 -3.26 -5.65 12.04
C ARG A 25 -4.69 -6.06 12.37
N HIS A 26 -5.55 -6.28 11.37
CA HIS A 26 -6.99 -6.42 11.61
C HIS A 26 -7.61 -7.72 11.09
N ILE A 27 -7.14 -8.25 9.95
CA ILE A 27 -7.88 -9.34 9.24
C ILE A 27 -7.25 -10.71 9.46
N LEU A 28 -5.93 -10.82 9.34
CA LEU A 28 -5.23 -12.09 9.12
C LEU A 28 -5.46 -13.09 10.26
N ARG A 29 -5.37 -12.63 11.51
CA ARG A 29 -5.61 -13.48 12.68
C ARG A 29 -7.04 -14.01 12.71
N TRP A 30 -8.02 -13.13 12.51
CA TRP A 30 -9.43 -13.54 12.44
C TRP A 30 -9.65 -14.54 11.31
N LEU A 31 -9.11 -14.27 10.12
CA LEU A 31 -9.29 -15.11 8.95
C LEU A 31 -8.69 -16.51 9.16
N ILE A 32 -7.44 -16.59 9.58
CA ILE A 32 -6.69 -17.85 9.68
C ILE A 32 -7.11 -18.65 10.92
N VAL A 33 -7.19 -18.01 12.08
CA VAL A 33 -7.37 -18.71 13.36
C VAL A 33 -8.84 -18.78 13.75
N ASP A 34 -9.55 -17.65 13.68
CA ASP A 34 -10.92 -17.59 14.18
C ASP A 34 -11.93 -18.14 13.17
N TYR A 35 -11.73 -17.91 11.86
CA TYR A 35 -12.63 -18.38 10.80
C TYR A 35 -12.22 -19.77 10.28
N TYR A 36 -11.02 -19.91 9.72
CA TYR A 36 -10.55 -21.19 9.13
C TYR A 36 -9.97 -22.20 10.13
N LYS A 37 -9.79 -21.82 11.40
CA LYS A 37 -9.30 -22.72 12.48
C LYS A 37 -7.91 -23.32 12.23
N PHE A 38 -7.05 -22.61 11.51
CA PHE A 38 -5.64 -22.94 11.38
C PHE A 38 -4.81 -22.49 12.58
N SER A 39 -3.54 -22.89 12.61
CA SER A 39 -2.61 -22.54 13.69
C SER A 39 -2.16 -21.08 13.64
N GLU A 40 -1.87 -20.52 14.82
CA GLU A 40 -1.22 -19.20 14.97
C GLU A 40 0.17 -19.14 14.32
N GLU A 41 0.82 -20.29 14.13
CA GLU A 41 2.10 -20.38 13.40
C GLU A 41 1.94 -19.98 11.92
N LEU A 42 0.80 -20.32 11.31
CA LEU A 42 0.51 -19.91 9.95
C LEU A 42 0.34 -18.39 9.85
N VAL A 43 -0.33 -17.77 10.83
CA VAL A 43 -0.41 -16.29 10.94
C VAL A 43 0.99 -15.69 11.00
N SER A 44 1.85 -16.23 11.86
CA SER A 44 3.23 -15.76 12.03
C SER A 44 4.03 -15.84 10.72
N THR A 45 3.78 -16.86 9.89
CA THR A 45 4.42 -17.02 8.58
C THR A 45 4.00 -15.92 7.61
N TYR A 46 2.71 -15.60 7.54
CA TYR A 46 2.19 -14.50 6.72
C TYR A 46 2.70 -13.14 7.22
N LEU A 47 2.73 -12.91 8.53
CA LEU A 47 3.17 -11.65 9.12
C LEU A 47 4.62 -11.29 8.78
N LYS A 48 5.52 -12.28 8.61
CA LYS A 48 6.91 -12.02 8.17
C LYS A 48 6.98 -11.26 6.84
N ARG A 49 6.05 -11.53 5.91
CA ARG A 49 5.98 -10.81 4.62
C ARG A 49 5.43 -9.38 4.79
N TYR A 50 4.64 -9.14 5.83
CA TYR A 50 3.95 -7.87 6.07
C TYR A 50 4.71 -6.94 7.00
N GLU A 51 5.65 -7.46 7.78
CA GLU A 51 6.35 -6.80 8.88
C GLU A 51 6.84 -5.39 8.54
N ASP A 52 7.55 -5.19 7.43
CA ASP A 52 8.05 -3.85 7.08
C ASP A 52 6.92 -2.84 6.85
N SER A 53 5.86 -3.27 6.15
CA SER A 53 4.69 -2.42 5.88
C SER A 53 3.95 -2.12 7.18
N ILE A 54 3.83 -3.11 8.06
CA ILE A 54 3.21 -2.95 9.38
C ILE A 54 3.97 -1.90 10.18
N ASN A 55 5.26 -2.12 10.36
CA ASN A 55 6.13 -1.26 11.15
C ASN A 55 6.21 0.17 10.59
N PHE A 56 6.24 0.31 9.26
CA PHE A 56 6.25 1.60 8.59
C PHE A 56 4.97 2.40 8.85
N VAL A 57 3.79 1.80 8.62
CA VAL A 57 2.51 2.49 8.82
C VAL A 57 2.26 2.78 10.30
N ASP A 58 2.62 1.87 11.21
CA ASP A 58 2.54 2.15 12.65
C ASP A 58 3.40 3.34 13.05
N GLU A 59 4.57 3.52 12.42
CA GLU A 59 5.42 4.69 12.64
C GLU A 59 4.75 5.96 12.11
N ILE A 60 4.17 5.93 10.91
CA ILE A 60 3.37 7.05 10.35
C ILE A 60 2.31 7.49 11.37
N LEU A 61 1.57 6.54 11.93
CA LEU A 61 0.49 6.83 12.87
C LEU A 61 0.96 7.49 14.17
N LYS A 62 2.23 7.27 14.55
CA LYS A 62 2.87 7.85 15.74
C LYS A 62 3.50 9.21 15.49
N GLN A 63 3.76 9.59 14.23
CA GLN A 63 4.40 10.86 13.90
C GLN A 63 3.59 12.05 14.42
N GLU A 64 4.28 13.10 14.87
CA GLU A 64 3.64 14.37 15.22
C GLU A 64 3.00 15.01 13.98
N LYS A 65 1.85 15.67 14.16
CA LYS A 65 0.96 16.09 13.06
C LYS A 65 1.63 17.05 12.05
N ASP A 66 2.66 17.78 12.48
CA ASP A 66 3.36 18.77 11.64
C ASP A 66 4.78 18.34 11.24
N SER A 67 5.22 17.14 11.63
CA SER A 67 6.57 16.65 11.33
C SER A 67 6.74 16.22 9.87
N ASN A 68 5.70 15.59 9.32
CA ASN A 68 5.63 15.03 7.98
C ASN A 68 4.17 15.06 7.51
N LYS A 69 3.96 15.09 6.20
CA LYS A 69 2.64 15.00 5.56
C LYS A 69 2.52 13.65 4.87
N PHE A 70 1.42 12.96 5.08
CA PHE A 70 1.17 11.65 4.52
C PHE A 70 -0.10 11.68 3.70
N TYR A 71 -0.01 11.15 2.48
CA TYR A 71 -1.10 11.13 1.54
C TYR A 71 -1.31 9.75 0.95
N MET A 72 -2.54 9.44 0.60
CA MET A 72 -2.86 8.33 -0.28
C MET A 72 -3.72 8.84 -1.42
N VAL A 73 -3.66 8.21 -2.59
CA VAL A 73 -4.51 8.60 -3.71
C VAL A 73 -5.86 7.91 -3.55
N ASP A 74 -6.97 8.55 -3.93
CA ASP A 74 -8.30 7.94 -3.85
C ASP A 74 -8.40 6.58 -4.58
N LEU A 75 -7.68 6.41 -5.68
CA LEU A 75 -7.58 5.15 -6.42
C LEU A 75 -7.00 4.00 -5.57
N THR A 76 -6.13 4.32 -4.61
CA THR A 76 -5.58 3.37 -3.64
C THR A 76 -6.68 2.67 -2.85
N LEU A 77 -7.86 3.29 -2.65
CA LEU A 77 -9.00 2.63 -2.00
C LEU A 77 -9.45 1.38 -2.76
N ASN A 78 -9.60 1.48 -4.08
CA ASN A 78 -10.02 0.36 -4.93
C ASN A 78 -8.98 -0.77 -4.91
N GLU A 79 -7.70 -0.39 -4.94
CA GLU A 79 -6.59 -1.32 -4.87
C GLU A 79 -6.50 -2.01 -3.51
N VAL A 80 -6.82 -1.31 -2.42
CA VAL A 80 -6.89 -1.92 -1.08
C VAL A 80 -7.94 -3.02 -1.03
N PHE A 81 -9.15 -2.77 -1.52
CA PHE A 81 -10.19 -3.82 -1.61
C PHE A 81 -9.75 -4.98 -2.51
N SER A 82 -9.13 -4.70 -3.65
CA SER A 82 -8.66 -5.75 -4.55
C SER A 82 -7.53 -6.58 -3.94
N GLY A 83 -6.56 -5.94 -3.30
CA GLY A 83 -5.43 -6.60 -2.66
C GLY A 83 -5.87 -7.46 -1.46
N ILE A 84 -6.77 -6.94 -0.63
CA ILE A 84 -7.35 -7.73 0.47
C ILE A 84 -8.13 -8.95 -0.07
N LYS A 85 -8.93 -8.77 -1.13
CA LYS A 85 -9.63 -9.87 -1.80
C LYS A 85 -8.64 -10.93 -2.32
N ASP A 86 -7.50 -10.52 -2.88
CA ASP A 86 -6.49 -11.44 -3.39
C ASP A 86 -5.78 -12.22 -2.26
N GLU A 87 -5.54 -11.58 -1.11
CA GLU A 87 -5.03 -12.25 0.08
C GLU A 87 -6.03 -13.24 0.68
N ILE A 88 -7.31 -12.85 0.79
CA ILE A 88 -8.39 -13.75 1.25
C ILE A 88 -8.49 -14.96 0.32
N LYS A 89 -8.52 -14.73 -0.99
CA LYS A 89 -8.51 -15.79 -2.01
C LYS A 89 -7.34 -16.74 -1.80
N SER A 90 -6.14 -16.22 -1.55
CA SER A 90 -4.96 -17.05 -1.31
C SER A 90 -5.14 -17.98 -0.10
N VAL A 91 -5.71 -17.48 0.99
CA VAL A 91 -6.02 -18.30 2.17
C VAL A 91 -7.13 -19.32 1.87
N MET A 92 -8.17 -18.95 1.12
CA MET A 92 -9.22 -19.88 0.68
C MET A 92 -8.67 -21.03 -0.17
N LEU A 93 -7.77 -20.71 -1.11
CA LEU A 93 -7.16 -21.70 -1.99
C LEU A 93 -6.26 -22.65 -1.22
N PHE A 94 -5.51 -22.11 -0.24
CA PHE A 94 -4.73 -22.91 0.69
C PHE A 94 -5.63 -23.85 1.52
N GLU A 95 -6.73 -23.34 2.06
CA GLU A 95 -7.68 -24.14 2.85
C GLU A 95 -8.28 -25.30 2.06
N LYS A 96 -8.65 -25.06 0.82
CA LYS A 96 -9.16 -26.10 -0.08
C LYS A 96 -8.08 -27.08 -0.58
N GLY A 97 -6.84 -26.93 -0.13
CA GLY A 97 -5.73 -27.81 -0.51
C GLY A 97 -5.32 -27.69 -1.97
N TYR A 98 -5.65 -26.56 -2.63
CA TYR A 98 -5.30 -26.38 -4.03
C TYR A 98 -3.79 -26.10 -4.17
N PRO A 99 -3.08 -26.81 -5.06
CA PRO A 99 -1.66 -26.55 -5.27
C PRO A 99 -1.44 -25.17 -5.88
N LEU A 100 -0.36 -24.49 -5.47
CA LEU A 100 -0.01 -23.14 -5.93
C LEU A 100 -0.04 -22.98 -7.46
N SER A 101 0.34 -24.03 -8.20
CA SER A 101 0.33 -24.04 -9.67
C SER A 101 -1.08 -23.87 -10.29
N ARG A 102 -2.15 -24.05 -9.52
CA ARG A 102 -3.54 -23.89 -9.97
C ARG A 102 -4.21 -22.62 -9.47
N TRP A 103 -3.52 -21.80 -8.69
CA TRP A 103 -4.11 -20.60 -8.09
C TRP A 103 -4.49 -19.52 -9.13
N SER A 104 -3.97 -19.62 -10.35
CA SER A 104 -4.36 -18.76 -11.48
C SER A 104 -5.51 -19.33 -12.33
N ASP A 105 -6.03 -20.53 -12.05
CA ASP A 105 -7.15 -21.11 -12.82
C ASP A 105 -8.45 -20.35 -12.54
N ARG A 106 -8.94 -19.61 -13.54
CA ARG A 106 -10.15 -18.78 -13.43
C ARG A 106 -11.40 -19.57 -13.10
N ARG A 107 -11.50 -20.84 -13.51
CA ARG A 107 -12.67 -21.68 -13.21
C ARG A 107 -12.73 -21.98 -11.72
N LEU A 108 -11.59 -22.37 -11.17
CA LEU A 108 -11.42 -22.64 -9.75
C LEU A 108 -11.70 -21.37 -8.92
N ILE A 109 -11.16 -20.22 -9.33
CA ILE A 109 -11.42 -18.93 -8.68
C ILE A 109 -12.92 -18.59 -8.74
N GLY A 110 -13.58 -18.84 -9.87
CA GLY A 110 -15.01 -18.55 -10.05
C GLY A 110 -15.94 -19.37 -9.16
N GLU A 111 -15.46 -20.49 -8.61
CA GLU A 111 -16.19 -21.31 -7.64
C GLU A 111 -16.02 -20.83 -6.20
N LEU A 112 -15.08 -19.91 -5.92
CA LEU A 112 -14.94 -19.31 -4.61
C LEU A 112 -16.11 -18.37 -4.35
N LYS A 113 -16.88 -18.65 -3.29
CA LYS A 113 -17.97 -17.80 -2.82
C LYS A 113 -17.70 -17.41 -1.38
N LEU A 114 -17.92 -16.13 -1.10
CA LEU A 114 -17.95 -15.59 0.25
C LEU A 114 -19.41 -15.39 0.63
N ASP A 115 -19.80 -15.82 1.82
CA ASP A 115 -21.12 -15.51 2.36
C ASP A 115 -21.20 -14.02 2.77
N GLU A 116 -22.43 -13.55 2.96
CA GLU A 116 -22.68 -12.12 3.23
C GLU A 116 -22.13 -11.68 4.60
N GLU A 117 -22.20 -12.55 5.62
CA GLU A 117 -21.67 -12.25 6.94
C GLU A 117 -20.15 -12.07 6.92
N PHE A 118 -19.44 -12.91 6.16
CA PHE A 118 -18.01 -12.79 5.91
C PHE A 118 -17.68 -11.46 5.21
N ILE A 119 -18.42 -11.10 4.15
CA ILE A 119 -18.22 -9.86 3.42
C ILE A 119 -18.42 -8.64 4.34
N ILE A 120 -19.48 -8.65 5.14
CA ILE A 120 -19.77 -7.60 6.13
C ILE A 120 -18.61 -7.50 7.13
N LYS A 121 -18.11 -8.63 7.63
CA LYS A 121 -17.02 -8.65 8.61
C LYS A 121 -15.72 -8.08 8.04
N ILE A 122 -15.35 -8.45 6.82
CA ILE A 122 -14.18 -7.90 6.12
C ILE A 122 -14.34 -6.40 5.88
N ARG A 123 -15.51 -5.96 5.41
CA ARG A 123 -15.82 -4.53 5.22
C ARG A 123 -15.63 -3.76 6.52
N ASP A 124 -16.10 -4.29 7.65
CA ASP A 124 -16.00 -3.62 8.95
C ASP A 124 -14.55 -3.52 9.43
N PHE A 125 -13.71 -4.54 9.20
CA PHE A 125 -12.27 -4.44 9.45
C PHE A 125 -11.62 -3.35 8.60
N ILE A 126 -11.94 -3.30 7.31
CA ILE A 126 -11.42 -2.28 6.39
C ILE A 126 -11.84 -0.89 6.85
N ALA A 127 -13.13 -0.69 7.15
CA ALA A 127 -13.66 0.61 7.59
C ALA A 127 -13.01 1.08 8.90
N HIS A 128 -12.83 0.17 9.86
CA HIS A 128 -12.11 0.46 11.10
C HIS A 128 -10.67 0.88 10.85
N ALA A 129 -9.96 0.13 10.01
CA ALA A 129 -8.57 0.43 9.65
C ALA A 129 -8.45 1.81 8.94
N PHE A 130 -9.35 2.13 8.02
CA PHE A 130 -9.41 3.45 7.39
C PHE A 130 -9.69 4.57 8.40
N HIS A 131 -10.58 4.34 9.37
CA HIS A 131 -10.81 5.32 10.42
C HIS A 131 -9.53 5.63 11.24
N GLU A 132 -8.64 4.66 11.42
CA GLU A 132 -7.33 4.89 12.02
C GLU A 132 -6.37 5.65 11.09
N LEU A 133 -6.24 5.20 9.84
CA LEU A 133 -5.36 5.80 8.84
C LEU A 133 -5.68 7.28 8.62
N MET A 134 -6.97 7.62 8.50
CA MET A 134 -7.44 8.99 8.22
C MET A 134 -7.16 9.99 9.35
N LYS A 135 -6.67 9.53 10.51
CA LYS A 135 -6.18 10.44 11.57
C LYS A 135 -4.84 11.09 11.19
N LYS A 136 -4.10 10.51 10.24
CA LYS A 136 -2.75 10.94 9.84
C LYS A 136 -2.50 11.00 8.34
N ILE A 137 -3.18 10.18 7.56
CA ILE A 137 -3.05 10.12 6.11
C ILE A 137 -4.26 10.79 5.48
N GLU A 138 -4.02 11.79 4.63
CA GLU A 138 -5.07 12.47 3.87
C GLU A 138 -5.25 11.81 2.49
N ILE A 139 -6.49 11.78 1.99
CA ILE A 139 -6.79 11.22 0.66
C ILE A 139 -6.74 12.35 -0.36
N LEU A 140 -5.93 12.15 -1.40
CA LEU A 140 -5.81 13.05 -2.53
C LEU A 140 -6.62 12.53 -3.71
N PRO A 141 -7.47 13.37 -4.33
CA PRO A 141 -8.12 13.01 -5.58
C PRO A 141 -7.08 12.92 -6.71
N VAL A 142 -7.32 12.06 -7.70
CA VAL A 142 -6.48 12.09 -8.91
C VAL A 142 -6.64 13.46 -9.61
N PRO A 143 -5.54 14.20 -9.86
CA PRO A 143 -5.59 15.56 -10.36
C PRO A 143 -5.72 15.60 -11.89
N TYR A 144 -6.76 14.97 -12.47
CA TYR A 144 -6.98 14.91 -13.93
C TYR A 144 -7.09 16.29 -14.59
N GLU A 145 -7.52 17.30 -13.83
CA GLU A 145 -7.68 18.69 -14.31
C GLU A 145 -6.38 19.50 -14.26
N ASP A 146 -5.33 18.99 -13.63
CA ASP A 146 -4.04 19.67 -13.58
C ASP A 146 -3.41 19.72 -14.98
N LYS A 147 -2.95 20.91 -15.38
CA LYS A 147 -2.38 21.13 -16.72
C LYS A 147 -1.16 20.26 -17.00
N GLY A 148 -0.39 19.90 -15.97
CA GLY A 148 0.79 19.04 -16.06
C GLY A 148 0.48 17.55 -15.95
N TYR A 149 -0.77 17.15 -15.68
CA TYR A 149 -1.14 15.75 -15.48
C TYR A 149 -0.74 14.86 -16.66
N PHE A 150 -1.23 15.19 -17.86
CA PHE A 150 -0.95 14.38 -19.04
C PHE A 150 0.52 14.39 -19.44
N ASP A 151 1.26 15.48 -19.16
CA ASP A 151 2.69 15.55 -19.42
C ASP A 151 3.48 14.57 -18.55
N VAL A 152 3.18 14.55 -17.24
CA VAL A 152 3.80 13.61 -16.30
C VAL A 152 3.36 12.19 -16.62
N TYR A 153 2.05 11.94 -16.69
CA TYR A 153 1.47 10.62 -16.92
C TYR A 153 1.95 9.98 -18.23
N ALA A 154 1.94 10.73 -19.34
CA ALA A 154 2.45 10.23 -20.62
C ALA A 154 3.95 9.95 -20.55
N SER A 155 4.71 10.78 -19.83
CA SER A 155 6.15 10.53 -19.68
C SER A 155 6.47 9.29 -18.86
N LEU A 156 5.62 8.91 -17.90
CA LEU A 156 5.74 7.68 -17.13
C LEU A 156 5.33 6.48 -17.99
N THR A 157 4.12 6.51 -18.55
CA THR A 157 3.54 5.36 -19.28
C THR A 157 4.17 5.10 -20.64
N LEU A 158 4.48 6.14 -21.42
CA LEU A 158 5.02 5.96 -22.79
C LEU A 158 6.53 5.72 -22.80
N LYS A 159 7.26 6.20 -21.78
CA LYS A 159 8.70 5.90 -21.64
C LYS A 159 8.95 4.62 -20.85
N ASN A 160 8.00 4.19 -20.03
CA ASN A 160 8.00 2.90 -19.36
C ASN A 160 6.77 2.09 -19.78
N ILE A 161 6.89 1.43 -20.94
CA ILE A 161 5.83 0.58 -21.50
C ILE A 161 5.42 -0.55 -20.55
N ALA A 162 6.30 -0.96 -19.62
CA ALA A 162 6.01 -1.99 -18.64
C ALA A 162 5.30 -1.47 -17.38
N MET A 163 5.20 -0.15 -17.19
CA MET A 163 4.47 0.43 -16.06
C MET A 163 2.98 0.15 -16.18
N GLN A 164 2.35 -0.31 -15.10
CA GLN A 164 0.90 -0.44 -15.09
C GLN A 164 0.26 0.95 -15.01
N THR A 165 -0.93 1.08 -15.60
CA THR A 165 -1.65 2.36 -15.63
C THR A 165 -1.96 2.88 -14.23
N GLN A 166 -2.28 1.98 -13.30
CA GLN A 166 -2.55 2.30 -11.90
C GLN A 166 -1.31 2.89 -11.21
N ASP A 167 -0.17 2.20 -11.26
CA ASP A 167 1.11 2.70 -10.73
C ASP A 167 1.45 4.09 -11.30
N ALA A 168 1.23 4.28 -12.61
CA ALA A 168 1.50 5.56 -13.27
C ALA A 168 0.57 6.68 -12.78
N ILE A 169 -0.70 6.40 -12.48
CA ILE A 169 -1.62 7.38 -11.88
C ILE A 169 -1.12 7.76 -10.48
N LEU A 170 -0.78 6.78 -9.64
CA LEU A 170 -0.31 7.02 -8.28
C LEU A 170 0.97 7.86 -8.25
N LEU A 171 1.93 7.52 -9.09
CA LEU A 171 3.18 8.26 -9.24
C LEU A 171 2.96 9.66 -9.82
N THR A 172 2.04 9.81 -10.77
CA THR A 172 1.69 11.13 -11.33
C THR A 172 1.14 12.04 -10.24
N THR A 173 0.18 11.55 -9.44
CA THR A 173 -0.37 12.29 -8.31
C THR A 173 0.73 12.66 -7.30
N ALA A 174 1.59 11.71 -6.94
CA ALA A 174 2.71 11.96 -6.02
C ALA A 174 3.66 13.04 -6.54
N ILE A 175 3.99 13.02 -7.83
CA ILE A 175 4.86 14.01 -8.48
C ILE A 175 4.23 15.41 -8.47
N LEU A 176 2.95 15.52 -8.85
CA LEU A 176 2.27 16.83 -8.90
C LEU A 176 2.12 17.46 -7.52
N GLU A 177 2.00 16.62 -6.49
CA GLU A 177 1.95 17.01 -5.08
C GLU A 177 3.32 17.29 -4.47
N LYS A 178 4.38 17.18 -5.29
CA LYS A 178 5.77 17.39 -4.88
C LYS A 178 6.13 16.50 -3.69
N ALA A 179 5.70 15.24 -3.75
CA ALA A 179 6.06 14.25 -2.76
C ALA A 179 7.57 14.05 -2.74
N ASP A 180 8.13 13.95 -1.54
CA ASP A 180 9.54 13.60 -1.36
C ASP A 180 9.73 12.08 -1.51
N TYR A 181 8.76 11.30 -1.04
CA TYR A 181 8.84 9.85 -1.01
C TYR A 181 7.58 9.17 -1.53
N PHE A 182 7.77 8.20 -2.43
CA PHE A 182 6.76 7.20 -2.78
C PHE A 182 7.19 5.86 -2.20
N VAL A 183 6.37 5.25 -1.35
CA VAL A 183 6.75 4.04 -0.60
C VAL A 183 5.99 2.85 -1.12
N THR A 184 6.68 1.87 -1.71
CA THR A 184 6.09 0.70 -2.33
C THR A 184 6.93 -0.55 -2.10
N LYS A 185 6.31 -1.73 -2.17
CA LYS A 185 7.00 -3.02 -2.25
C LYS A 185 7.25 -3.50 -3.70
N ASP A 186 6.72 -2.80 -4.70
CA ASP A 186 6.84 -3.18 -6.11
C ASP A 186 8.15 -2.72 -6.75
N ASP A 187 9.25 -3.29 -6.24
CA ASP A 187 10.61 -3.03 -6.72
C ASP A 187 10.82 -3.47 -8.17
N TYR A 188 10.03 -4.38 -8.73
CA TYR A 188 10.24 -4.83 -10.10
C TYR A 188 9.64 -3.86 -11.14
N SER A 189 8.42 -3.39 -10.89
CA SER A 189 7.66 -2.51 -11.78
C SER A 189 8.17 -1.06 -11.72
N VAL A 190 8.45 -0.60 -10.50
CA VAL A 190 8.83 0.78 -10.23
C VAL A 190 10.35 0.94 -10.08
N GLY A 191 11.05 -0.11 -9.62
CA GLY A 191 12.50 -0.10 -9.34
C GLY A 191 13.41 0.24 -10.50
N ARG A 192 13.06 -0.16 -11.73
CA ARG A 192 13.88 0.11 -12.92
C ARG A 192 13.95 1.60 -13.28
N TYR A 193 13.00 2.41 -12.79
CA TYR A 193 12.86 3.81 -13.18
C TYR A 193 13.04 4.78 -12.01
N LYS A 194 13.40 4.29 -10.82
CA LYS A 194 13.61 5.12 -9.62
C LYS A 194 14.60 6.26 -9.89
N GLY A 195 15.72 5.97 -10.57
CA GLY A 195 16.73 6.98 -10.92
C GLY A 195 16.16 8.08 -11.83
N VAL A 196 15.46 7.69 -12.90
CA VAL A 196 14.86 8.66 -13.84
C VAL A 196 13.79 9.51 -13.17
N ILE A 197 12.96 8.91 -12.32
CA ILE A 197 11.92 9.63 -11.58
C ILE A 197 12.55 10.60 -10.58
N LYS A 198 13.59 10.17 -9.84
CA LYS A 198 14.33 11.03 -8.92
C LYS A 198 14.99 12.21 -9.65
N ASP A 199 15.71 11.94 -10.73
CA ASP A 199 16.46 12.97 -11.47
C ASP A 199 15.53 14.01 -12.11
N LYS A 200 14.35 13.58 -12.59
CA LYS A 200 13.42 14.45 -13.32
C LYS A 200 12.41 15.16 -12.41
N TYR A 201 11.96 14.49 -11.34
CA TYR A 201 10.83 14.92 -10.53
C TYR A 201 11.14 15.09 -9.04
N ASP A 202 12.37 14.79 -8.62
CA ASP A 202 12.81 14.85 -7.21
C ASP A 202 11.97 13.95 -6.27
N LEU A 203 11.32 12.92 -6.83
CA LEU A 203 10.56 11.93 -6.08
C LEU A 203 11.42 10.69 -5.83
N GLU A 204 11.65 10.35 -4.55
CA GLU A 204 12.41 9.16 -4.18
C GLU A 204 11.49 7.97 -3.93
N ILE A 205 11.75 6.86 -4.62
CA ILE A 205 10.94 5.65 -4.52
C ILE A 205 11.65 4.63 -3.66
N ILE A 206 11.05 4.28 -2.52
CA ILE A 206 11.71 3.50 -1.48
C ILE A 206 10.84 2.34 -0.99
N CYS A 207 11.48 1.33 -0.43
CA CYS A 207 10.80 0.26 0.28
C CYS A 207 10.39 0.72 1.69
N PRO A 208 9.38 0.08 2.32
CA PRO A 208 8.91 0.47 3.66
C PRO A 208 9.99 0.36 4.75
N GLU A 209 10.94 -0.59 4.65
CA GLU A 209 12.07 -0.69 5.58
C GLU A 209 12.95 0.58 5.53
N HIS A 210 13.28 1.05 4.33
CA HIS A 210 14.03 2.28 4.16
C HIS A 210 13.23 3.50 4.65
N GLY A 211 11.94 3.55 4.32
CA GLY A 211 11.03 4.60 4.80
C GLY A 211 10.98 4.69 6.33
N LEU A 212 10.90 3.53 7.00
CA LEU A 212 10.90 3.44 8.45
C LEU A 212 12.19 4.00 9.06
N ASN A 213 13.33 3.69 8.46
CA ASN A 213 14.62 4.20 8.91
C ASN A 213 14.70 5.74 8.75
N VAL A 214 14.18 6.28 7.65
CA VAL A 214 14.13 7.73 7.43
C VAL A 214 13.20 8.43 8.43
N LEU A 215 12.02 7.86 8.70
CA LEU A 215 11.09 8.40 9.71
C LEU A 215 11.71 8.41 11.11
N LYS A 216 12.33 7.29 11.53
CA LYS A 216 12.91 7.16 12.88
C LYS A 216 14.14 8.03 13.12
N ARG A 217 14.95 8.29 12.08
CA ARG A 217 16.17 9.13 12.20
C ARG A 217 15.87 10.59 12.57
N LYS A 218 14.64 11.07 12.39
CA LYS A 218 14.22 12.42 12.77
C LYS A 218 13.67 12.54 14.20
N VAL A 219 13.47 11.42 14.91
CA VAL A 219 12.96 11.41 16.30
C VAL A 219 14.12 11.43 17.32
N LYS A 220 15.34 11.79 16.89
CA LYS A 220 16.51 11.98 17.77
C LYS A 220 17.00 13.41 17.76
#